data_AF-A0A4Q3GUJ6-F1
#
_entry.id   AF-A0A4Q3GUJ6-F1
#
_cell.length_a   1.000
_cell.length_b   1.000
_cell.length_c   1.000
_cell.angle_alpha   90.00
_cell.angle_beta   90.00
_cell.angle_gamma   90.00
#
_symmetry.space_group_name_H-M   'P 1'
#
loop_
_entity.id
_entity.type
_entity.pdbx_description
1 polymer ?
#
loop_
_entity_poly.entity_id
_entity_poly.type
_entity_poly.pdbx_seq_one_letter_code
_entity_poly.pdbx_strand_id
1 'polypeptide(L)'
;MMRDRKIEPEAPAPRRERPRIAARAVAAPSGPSAQPAVSSSEHALLEDAIRLIAARSSELERDIDPDAKVPLDMILDHTRDTAEQVMSVVGRGQSDALRKISSDLGEVMDLIMLMQLEKGHAPADDALTMLLQLKRELETFRAA
;
A
#
# COMPACT_ATOMS: atom_id res chain seq x y z
N MET A 1 63.42 -52.74 -12.82
CA MET A 1 63.25 -53.09 -11.39
C MET A 1 62.80 -51.84 -10.63
N MET A 2 61.64 -51.92 -9.99
CA MET A 2 61.11 -51.17 -8.83
C MET A 2 61.64 -49.76 -8.52
N ARG A 3 60.73 -48.77 -8.46
CA ARG A 3 60.46 -47.97 -7.24
C ARG A 3 59.25 -47.04 -7.42
N ASP A 4 58.22 -47.34 -6.65
CA ASP A 4 57.03 -46.54 -6.37
C ASP A 4 57.33 -45.08 -6.01
N ARG A 5 56.55 -44.17 -6.59
CA ARG A 5 56.04 -42.97 -5.88
C ARG A 5 54.57 -42.79 -6.21
N LYS A 6 53.75 -43.28 -5.27
CA LYS A 6 52.32 -43.02 -5.13
C LYS A 6 52.12 -41.51 -4.97
N ILE A 7 51.42 -40.87 -5.91
CA ILE A 7 50.96 -39.49 -5.77
C ILE A 7 49.50 -39.57 -5.32
N GLU A 8 49.27 -39.37 -4.03
CA GLU A 8 47.93 -39.14 -3.47
C GLU A 8 47.51 -37.70 -3.84
N PRO A 9 46.35 -37.49 -4.49
CA PRO A 9 45.78 -36.16 -4.57
C PRO A 9 45.19 -35.77 -3.21
N GLU A 10 45.78 -34.72 -2.66
CA GLU A 10 45.37 -33.95 -1.49
C GLU A 10 43.84 -33.73 -1.48
N ALA A 11 43.16 -34.24 -0.45
CA ALA A 11 41.73 -34.08 -0.28
C ALA A 11 41.40 -32.59 -0.06
N PRO A 12 40.44 -32.00 -0.80
CA PRO A 12 40.04 -30.62 -0.58
C PRO A 12 39.38 -30.47 0.80
N ALA A 13 39.89 -29.52 1.59
CA ALA A 13 39.40 -29.20 2.93
C ALA A 13 37.87 -29.00 2.96
N PRO A 14 37.18 -29.43 4.04
CA PRO A 14 35.73 -29.33 4.13
C PRO A 14 35.28 -27.87 4.12
N ARG A 15 34.53 -27.52 3.08
CA ARG A 15 33.90 -26.22 2.87
C ARG A 15 32.93 -25.99 4.04
N ARG A 16 33.22 -25.03 4.92
CA ARG A 16 32.29 -24.59 5.98
C ARG A 16 30.96 -24.23 5.34
N GLU A 17 29.94 -25.05 5.60
CA GLU A 17 28.58 -24.79 5.15
C GLU A 17 28.09 -23.50 5.81
N ARG A 18 27.84 -22.47 4.99
CA ARG A 18 27.06 -21.33 5.42
C ARG A 18 25.66 -21.84 5.78
N PRO A 19 25.08 -21.45 6.93
CA PRO A 19 23.71 -21.83 7.26
C PRO A 19 22.80 -21.33 6.15
N ARG A 20 22.17 -22.27 5.45
CA ARG A 20 21.14 -21.99 4.45
C ARG A 20 19.99 -21.32 5.20
N ILE A 21 19.76 -20.05 4.91
CA ILE A 21 18.55 -19.35 5.34
C ILE A 21 17.38 -20.19 4.85
N ALA A 22 16.59 -20.72 5.79
CA ALA A 22 15.42 -21.51 5.49
C ALA A 22 14.55 -20.75 4.48
N ALA A 23 14.13 -21.43 3.41
CA ALA A 23 13.19 -20.89 2.45
C ALA A 23 11.99 -20.33 3.22
N ARG A 24 11.80 -19.02 3.12
CA ARG A 24 10.64 -18.30 3.64
C ARG A 24 9.42 -19.12 3.25
N ALA A 25 8.62 -19.51 4.25
CA ALA A 25 7.40 -20.28 4.04
C ALA A 25 6.61 -19.61 2.92
N VAL A 26 6.47 -20.30 1.79
CA VAL A 26 5.54 -19.91 0.76
C VAL A 26 4.18 -20.02 1.43
N ALA A 27 3.57 -18.86 1.73
CA ALA A 27 2.21 -18.80 2.18
C ALA A 27 1.39 -19.66 1.21
N ALA A 28 0.72 -20.68 1.73
CA ALA A 28 -0.23 -21.46 0.96
C ALA A 28 -1.19 -20.47 0.28
N PRO A 29 -1.59 -20.70 -0.99
CA PRO A 29 -2.63 -19.89 -1.59
C PRO A 29 -3.84 -20.00 -0.68
N SER A 30 -4.18 -18.89 -0.02
CA SER A 30 -5.46 -18.76 0.65
C SER A 30 -6.47 -18.96 -0.47
N GLY A 31 -7.13 -20.13 -0.49
CA GLY A 31 -8.29 -20.34 -1.34
C GLY A 31 -9.27 -19.19 -1.11
N PRO A 32 -10.14 -18.86 -2.08
CA PRO A 32 -11.05 -17.74 -1.96
C PRO A 32 -11.82 -17.89 -0.65
N SER A 33 -11.39 -17.12 0.36
CA SER A 33 -12.18 -16.91 1.56
C SER A 33 -13.37 -16.15 1.00
N ALA A 34 -14.53 -16.81 0.96
CA ALA A 34 -15.76 -16.15 0.57
C ALA A 34 -15.89 -14.94 1.50
N GLN A 35 -15.52 -13.77 0.99
CA GLN A 35 -15.65 -12.55 1.74
C GLN A 35 -17.13 -12.46 2.09
N PRO A 36 -17.48 -12.27 3.37
CA PRO A 36 -18.87 -12.14 3.75
C PRO A 36 -19.47 -11.03 2.88
N ALA A 37 -20.59 -11.33 2.22
CA ALA A 37 -21.23 -10.40 1.30
C ALA A 37 -21.41 -9.04 1.98
N VAL A 38 -20.92 -7.99 1.34
CA VAL A 38 -21.01 -6.63 1.85
C VAL A 38 -22.48 -6.30 2.08
N SER A 39 -22.84 -5.87 3.28
CA SER A 39 -24.23 -5.51 3.57
C SER A 39 -24.65 -4.31 2.71
N SER A 40 -25.94 -4.18 2.35
CA SER A 40 -26.42 -3.03 1.56
C SER A 40 -26.07 -1.68 2.18
N SER A 41 -26.02 -1.60 3.52
CA SER A 41 -25.58 -0.41 4.25
C SER A 41 -24.09 -0.13 4.07
N GLU A 42 -23.24 -1.16 4.05
CA GLU A 42 -21.80 -0.99 3.84
C GLU A 42 -21.47 -0.68 2.38
N HIS A 43 -22.25 -1.23 1.44
CA HIS A 43 -22.15 -0.85 0.03
C HIS A 43 -22.48 0.65 -0.17
N ALA A 44 -23.42 1.21 0.59
CA ALA A 44 -23.69 2.65 0.57
C ALA A 44 -22.49 3.46 1.11
N LEU A 45 -21.82 2.99 2.17
CA LEU A 45 -20.62 3.64 2.69
C LEU A 45 -19.46 3.62 1.69
N LEU A 46 -19.28 2.51 0.97
CA LEU A 46 -18.27 2.39 -0.09
C LEU A 46 -18.57 3.35 -1.26
N GLU A 47 -19.83 3.43 -1.69
CA GLU A 47 -20.27 4.38 -2.72
C GLU A 47 -20.06 5.83 -2.31
N ASP A 48 -20.40 6.17 -1.07
CA ASP A 48 -20.20 7.51 -0.52
C ASP A 48 -18.70 7.87 -0.46
N ALA A 49 -17.84 6.94 -0.04
CA ALA A 49 -16.40 7.12 0.00
C ALA A 49 -15.79 7.30 -1.42
N ILE A 50 -16.20 6.48 -2.39
CA ILE A 50 -15.73 6.59 -3.78
C ILE A 50 -16.18 7.93 -4.39
N ARG A 51 -17.44 8.31 -4.16
CA ARG A 51 -17.97 9.60 -4.64
C ARG A 51 -17.24 10.78 -4.02
N LEU A 52 -16.93 10.71 -2.73
CA LEU A 52 -16.15 11.71 -2.03
C LEU A 52 -14.76 11.86 -2.66
N ILE A 53 -14.03 10.76 -2.87
CA ILE A 53 -12.70 10.81 -3.51
C ILE A 53 -12.81 11.45 -4.90
N ALA A 54 -13.79 11.04 -5.72
CA ALA A 54 -13.97 11.61 -7.06
C ALA A 54 -14.26 13.12 -7.02
N ALA A 55 -15.16 13.56 -6.13
CA ALA A 55 -15.50 14.97 -5.99
C ALA A 55 -14.27 15.80 -5.57
N ARG A 56 -13.53 15.30 -4.57
CA ARG A 56 -12.30 15.92 -4.07
C ARG A 56 -11.22 15.96 -5.15
N SER A 57 -11.00 14.89 -5.91
CA SER A 57 -10.04 14.92 -7.02
C SER A 57 -10.40 15.98 -8.07
N SER A 58 -11.69 16.15 -8.40
CA SER A 58 -12.13 17.20 -9.32
C SER A 58 -12.07 18.61 -8.72
N GLU A 59 -12.13 18.78 -7.40
CA GLU A 59 -11.83 20.06 -6.74
C GLU A 59 -10.34 20.40 -6.88
N LEU A 60 -9.46 19.46 -6.51
CA LEU A 60 -8.02 19.63 -6.63
C LEU A 60 -7.58 19.96 -8.06
N GLU A 61 -8.13 19.29 -9.07
CA GLU A 61 -7.83 19.55 -10.48
C GLU A 61 -8.21 20.98 -10.90
N ARG A 62 -9.27 21.57 -10.33
CA ARG A 62 -9.69 22.94 -10.62
C ARG A 62 -8.80 23.99 -9.96
N ASP A 63 -8.19 23.63 -8.83
CA ASP A 63 -7.35 24.53 -8.04
C ASP A 63 -5.88 24.51 -8.49
N ILE A 64 -5.46 23.48 -9.23
CA ILE A 64 -4.09 23.38 -9.78
C ILE A 64 -3.99 24.15 -11.10
N ASP A 65 -3.14 25.17 -11.12
CA ASP A 65 -2.68 25.80 -12.36
C ASP A 65 -1.59 24.94 -13.01
N PRO A 66 -1.81 24.39 -14.23
CA PRO A 66 -0.84 23.54 -14.91
C PRO A 66 0.42 24.28 -15.38
N ASP A 67 0.36 25.61 -15.53
CA ASP A 67 1.46 26.44 -16.00
C ASP A 67 2.29 27.03 -14.85
N ALA A 68 1.83 26.87 -13.61
CA ALA A 68 2.51 27.33 -12.40
C ALA A 68 3.44 26.27 -11.79
N LYS A 69 4.24 26.69 -10.82
CA LYS A 69 4.97 25.76 -9.95
C LYS A 69 3.97 24.92 -9.17
N VAL A 70 4.14 23.59 -9.18
CA VAL A 70 3.30 22.63 -8.47
C VAL A 70 3.08 23.06 -7.00
N PRO A 71 1.83 23.30 -6.59
CA PRO A 71 1.51 23.77 -5.24
C PRO A 71 1.52 22.59 -4.25
N LEU A 72 2.73 22.12 -3.93
CA LEU A 72 2.98 20.93 -3.09
C LEU A 72 2.16 20.92 -1.79
N ASP A 73 2.23 21.99 -1.01
CA ASP A 73 1.55 22.07 0.29
C ASP A 73 0.03 21.93 0.11
N MET A 74 -0.53 22.55 -0.93
CA MET A 74 -1.95 22.44 -1.26
C MET A 74 -2.35 21.01 -1.64
N ILE A 75 -1.53 20.31 -2.42
CA ILE A 75 -1.80 18.92 -2.81
C ILE A 75 -1.76 18.01 -1.59
N LEU A 76 -0.76 18.18 -0.71
CA LEU A 76 -0.61 17.39 0.50
C LEU A 76 -1.76 17.64 1.49
N ASP A 77 -2.10 18.91 1.73
CA ASP A 77 -3.25 19.29 2.58
C ASP A 77 -4.56 18.74 2.02
N HIS A 78 -4.78 18.89 0.71
CA HIS A 78 -5.97 18.36 0.06
C HIS A 78 -6.06 16.83 0.15
N THR A 79 -4.94 16.14 -0.01
CA THR A 79 -4.89 14.67 0.09
C THR A 79 -5.16 14.22 1.52
N ARG A 80 -4.57 14.89 2.51
CA ARG A 80 -4.83 14.65 3.94
C ARG A 80 -6.31 14.84 4.28
N ASP A 81 -6.87 16.00 3.95
CA ASP A 81 -8.28 16.31 4.21
C ASP A 81 -9.22 15.29 3.57
N THR A 82 -8.87 14.81 2.38
CA THR A 82 -9.64 13.78 1.68
C THR A 82 -9.55 12.45 2.43
N ALA A 83 -8.36 12.04 2.87
CA ALA A 83 -8.17 10.82 3.65
C ALA A 83 -8.94 10.86 4.99
N GLU A 84 -8.92 12.00 5.70
CA GLU A 84 -9.67 12.19 6.95
C GLU A 84 -11.19 12.07 6.73
N GLN A 85 -11.71 12.69 5.66
CA GLN A 85 -13.13 12.59 5.33
C GLN A 85 -13.53 11.17 4.91
N VAL A 86 -12.69 10.48 4.11
CA VAL A 86 -12.92 9.08 3.75
C VAL A 86 -12.92 8.20 4.99
N MET A 87 -11.98 8.40 5.92
CA MET A 87 -11.92 7.68 7.19
C MET A 87 -13.22 7.87 8.00
N SER A 88 -13.77 9.09 8.04
CA SER A 88 -15.04 9.39 8.69
C SER A 88 -16.24 8.65 8.07
N VAL A 89 -16.21 8.38 6.76
CA VAL A 89 -17.24 7.61 6.05
C VAL A 89 -17.06 6.11 6.33
N VAL A 90 -15.88 5.56 6.07
CA VAL A 90 -15.65 4.10 6.20
C VAL A 90 -15.65 3.62 7.64
N GLY A 91 -15.26 4.48 8.60
CA GLY A 91 -15.26 4.17 10.04
C GLY A 91 -16.65 3.93 10.65
N ARG A 92 -17.72 4.22 9.90
CA ARG A 92 -19.11 3.90 10.29
C ARG A 92 -19.45 2.43 10.05
N GLY A 93 -18.68 1.75 9.22
CA GLY A 93 -18.83 0.33 8.93
C GLY A 93 -18.36 -0.56 10.08
N GLN A 94 -18.88 -1.80 10.11
CA GLN A 94 -18.51 -2.76 11.16
C GLN A 94 -17.79 -4.00 10.63
N SER A 95 -17.75 -4.21 9.30
CA SER A 95 -16.98 -5.30 8.69
C SER A 95 -15.48 -5.16 8.90
N ASP A 96 -14.82 -6.31 8.97
CA ASP A 96 -13.36 -6.40 9.08
C ASP A 96 -12.65 -5.78 7.86
N ALA A 97 -13.29 -5.83 6.68
CA ALA A 97 -12.79 -5.17 5.48
C ALA A 97 -12.73 -3.64 5.65
N LEU A 98 -13.81 -3.01 6.12
CA LEU A 98 -13.84 -1.56 6.36
C LEU A 98 -12.92 -1.14 7.51
N ARG A 99 -12.77 -1.99 8.54
CA ARG A 99 -11.78 -1.78 9.60
C ARG A 99 -10.35 -1.82 9.08
N LYS A 100 -10.04 -2.75 8.18
CA LYS A 100 -8.73 -2.80 7.51
C LYS A 100 -8.48 -1.53 6.72
N ILE A 101 -9.43 -1.11 5.89
CA ILE A 101 -9.33 0.14 5.12
C ILE A 101 -9.11 1.34 6.04
N SER A 102 -9.83 1.42 7.17
CA SER A 102 -9.64 2.49 8.14
C SER A 102 -8.26 2.49 8.80
N SER A 103 -7.65 1.32 8.98
CA SER A 103 -6.27 1.20 9.48
C SER A 103 -5.26 1.66 8.43
N ASP A 104 -5.41 1.18 7.19
CA ASP A 104 -4.54 1.54 6.06
C ASP A 104 -4.61 3.07 5.81
N LEU A 105 -5.79 3.68 5.94
CA LEU A 105 -5.99 5.13 5.89
C LEU A 105 -5.22 5.88 6.99
N GLY A 106 -5.15 5.33 8.20
CA GLY A 106 -4.34 5.87 9.29
C GLY A 106 -2.86 5.96 8.91
N GLU A 107 -2.33 4.86 8.38
CA GLU A 107 -0.94 4.78 7.91
C GLU A 107 -0.66 5.77 6.76
N VAL A 108 -1.62 5.94 5.84
CA VAL A 108 -1.53 6.92 4.76
C VAL A 108 -1.45 8.35 5.29
N MET A 109 -2.27 8.70 6.27
CA MET A 109 -2.24 10.05 6.88
C MET A 109 -0.93 10.32 7.62
N ASP A 110 -0.42 9.33 8.36
CA ASP A 110 0.87 9.43 9.05
C ASP A 110 2.01 9.66 8.04
N LEU A 111 1.98 8.95 6.90
CA LEU A 111 2.97 9.14 5.84
C LEU A 111 2.84 10.51 5.17
N ILE A 112 1.61 11.01 4.93
CA ILE A 112 1.38 12.36 4.41
C ILE A 112 1.93 13.42 5.38
N MET A 113 1.77 13.24 6.70
CA MET A 113 2.36 14.13 7.69
C MET A 113 3.89 14.12 7.64
N LEU A 114 4.53 12.96 7.47
CA LEU A 114 5.98 12.88 7.29
C LEU A 114 6.43 13.58 5.99
N MET A 115 5.67 13.38 4.92
CA MET A 115 5.86 13.99 3.61
C MET A 115 5.76 15.52 3.65
N GLN A 116 4.86 16.09 4.44
CA GLN A 116 4.77 17.54 4.67
C GLN A 116 6.00 18.12 5.39
N LEU A 117 6.74 17.30 6.16
CA LEU A 117 7.98 17.70 6.81
C LEU A 117 9.19 17.62 5.85
N GLU A 118 9.11 16.79 4.82
CA GLU A 118 10.13 16.63 3.78
C GLU A 118 9.97 17.71 2.70
N LYS A 119 10.96 18.60 2.58
CA LYS A 119 10.95 19.64 1.53
C LYS A 119 11.26 19.02 0.16
N GLY A 120 10.25 18.76 -0.68
CA GLY A 120 10.45 18.25 -2.04
C GLY A 120 9.16 17.89 -2.78
N HIS A 121 9.23 17.69 -4.11
CA HIS A 121 8.06 17.39 -4.94
C HIS A 121 7.64 15.90 -4.97
N ALA A 122 8.57 14.96 -4.75
CA ALA A 122 8.27 13.53 -4.71
C ALA A 122 7.16 13.13 -3.71
N PRO A 123 7.11 13.74 -2.50
CA PRO A 123 6.00 13.57 -1.57
C PRO A 123 4.58 13.80 -2.11
N ALA A 124 4.36 14.77 -3.02
CA ALA A 124 3.02 15.02 -3.57
C ALA A 124 2.57 13.90 -4.52
N ASP A 125 3.48 13.46 -5.40
CA ASP A 125 3.18 12.40 -6.37
C ASP A 125 2.89 11.06 -5.66
N ASP A 126 3.62 10.78 -4.59
CA ASP A 126 3.41 9.60 -3.75
C ASP A 126 2.07 9.69 -3.00
N ALA A 127 1.74 10.83 -2.39
CA ALA A 127 0.46 11.05 -1.71
C ALA A 127 -0.73 10.86 -2.66
N LEU A 128 -0.66 11.40 -3.88
CA LEU A 128 -1.70 11.22 -4.89
C LEU A 128 -1.84 9.75 -5.32
N THR A 129 -0.71 9.06 -5.50
CA THR A 129 -0.69 7.64 -5.84
C THR A 129 -1.38 6.80 -4.76
N MET A 130 -1.15 7.10 -3.48
CA MET A 130 -1.80 6.42 -2.36
C MET A 130 -3.31 6.64 -2.35
N LEU A 131 -3.79 7.87 -2.64
CA LEU A 131 -5.22 8.16 -2.75
C LEU A 131 -5.88 7.35 -3.89
N LEU A 132 -5.20 7.22 -5.03
CA LEU A 132 -5.69 6.43 -6.17
C LEU A 132 -5.71 4.92 -5.86
N GLN A 133 -4.71 4.43 -5.13
CA GLN A 133 -4.68 3.04 -4.66
C GLN A 133 -5.85 2.77 -3.72
N LEU A 134 -6.11 3.65 -2.75
CA LEU A 134 -7.25 3.55 -1.84
C LEU A 134 -8.59 3.50 -2.62
N LYS A 135 -8.77 4.38 -3.60
CA LYS A 135 -9.98 4.37 -4.46
C LYS A 135 -10.15 3.01 -5.13
N ARG A 136 -9.08 2.45 -5.70
CA ARG A 136 -9.11 1.15 -6.36
C ARG A 136 -9.46 0.01 -5.40
N GLU A 137 -8.96 0.06 -4.17
CA GLU A 137 -9.30 -0.92 -3.14
C GLU A 137 -10.79 -0.84 -2.80
N LEU A 138 -11.32 0.35 -2.57
CA LEU A 138 -12.76 0.56 -2.33
C LEU A 138 -13.62 0.04 -3.48
N GLU A 139 -13.23 0.31 -4.73
CA GLU A 139 -13.92 -0.21 -5.92
C GLU A 139 -13.88 -1.75 -6.00
N THR A 140 -12.76 -2.35 -5.62
CA THR A 140 -12.59 -3.80 -5.58
C THR A 140 -13.50 -4.43 -4.53
N PHE A 141 -13.56 -3.84 -3.34
CA PHE A 141 -14.44 -4.30 -2.26
C PHE A 141 -15.93 -4.14 -2.62
N ARG A 142 -16.28 -3.06 -3.33
CA ARG A 142 -17.65 -2.86 -3.81
C ARG A 142 -18.08 -3.96 -4.79
N ALA A 143 -17.16 -4.43 -5.63
CA ALA A 143 -17.45 -5.40 -6.68
C ALA A 143 -17.50 -6.87 -6.20
N ALA A 144 -17.14 -7.13 -4.93
CA ALA A 144 -17.10 -8.45 -4.30
C ALA A 144 -18.43 -8.80 -3.61
#